data_AF-A0A9E8HKC6-F1
#
_entry.id   AF-A0A9E8HKC6-F1
#
_cell.length_a   1.000
_cell.length_b   1.000
_cell.length_c   1.000
_cell.angle_alpha   90.00
_cell.angle_beta   90.00
_cell.angle_gamma   90.00
#
_symmetry.space_group_name_H-M   'P 1'
#
loop_
_entity.id
_entity.type
_entity.pdbx_description
1 polymer ?
#
loop_
_entity_poly.entity_id
_entity_poly.type
_entity_poly.pdbx_seq_one_letter_code
_entity_poly.pdbx_strand_id
1 'polypeptide(L)'
;MKNTKDSVVRQTLNGKNILITGCTGFLGKVLLEKIISSIPKVGSINILIRGSSAYKDGRERFEQEILTSSIFDSLREKDLAAFEQFCATKLNVITGELTEKNFGLGESQFSTLANKIDLIVNSAASVNFREALDKALKINTLCLNNIVELSERGDNIPVVQVSTCYVHGLNKGDIYEETKAPFGQKMPRNEKGQYVVESVIDLLKDKINNLRFPAKNPEELSKALVDLGIEEANRYGWNDTYTFTKWMGEQLLIEKLDGKSLAIVRPSIIESTLKGPVPGWIEGIKVADAIIFAYARGKIAFFPADPKGIMDIIPADLVANSIILSMTKVFVSPGETNIYQSCSSGSNPANISDLKTTMINEARKNYRKYPKLFKGKRPASSFNFVSKSIFDTAMKAIQLPLGLLNDVNSILGRESKNSVMLKNIDTALTLSTTFSFYGFPKYRFHNGKLLALAKELGEAGDSEFYVDAAEINWGEYFGKNHIAGLEKYAIKDKSKSTAVKAQKANVKQSKKAA
;
A
#
# COMPACT_ATOMS: atom_id res chain seq x y z
N MET A 1 8.29 -22.38 25.38
CA MET A 1 8.85 -23.17 24.27
C MET A 1 7.76 -24.09 23.74
N LYS A 2 7.03 -23.69 22.69
CA LYS A 2 6.02 -24.51 22.01
C LYS A 2 6.58 -24.92 20.64
N ASN A 3 6.41 -26.19 20.28
CA ASN A 3 6.92 -26.91 19.10
C ASN A 3 7.30 -26.03 17.89
N THR A 4 8.55 -25.58 17.84
CA THR A 4 9.16 -24.88 16.70
C THR A 4 9.81 -25.82 15.69
N LYS A 5 9.68 -27.15 15.86
CA LYS A 5 10.50 -28.08 15.09
C LYS A 5 10.08 -28.25 13.63
N ASP A 6 8.80 -28.06 13.27
CA ASP A 6 8.35 -28.33 11.90
C ASP A 6 7.08 -27.55 11.51
N SER A 7 7.16 -26.21 11.40
CA SER A 7 6.09 -25.42 10.76
C SER A 7 6.06 -25.76 9.26
N VAL A 8 4.88 -26.15 8.74
CA VAL A 8 4.68 -26.47 7.31
C VAL A 8 5.19 -25.33 6.42
N VAL A 9 4.92 -24.08 6.84
CA VAL A 9 5.42 -22.87 6.17
C VAL A 9 6.94 -22.90 5.99
N ARG A 10 7.68 -23.20 7.06
CA ARG A 10 9.15 -23.28 7.00
C ARG A 10 9.59 -24.44 6.12
N GLN A 11 9.02 -25.62 6.31
CA GLN A 11 9.40 -26.80 5.53
C GLN A 11 9.23 -26.56 4.03
N THR A 12 8.10 -25.99 3.63
CA THR A 12 7.78 -25.70 2.23
C THR A 12 8.68 -24.61 1.63
N LEU A 13 8.99 -23.55 2.38
CA LEU A 13 9.75 -22.40 1.88
C LEU A 13 11.28 -22.54 2.04
N ASN A 14 11.76 -23.54 2.78
CA ASN A 14 13.18 -23.85 2.88
C ASN A 14 13.77 -24.18 1.50
N GLY A 15 14.93 -23.62 1.19
CA GLY A 15 15.61 -23.82 -0.09
C GLY A 15 14.97 -23.15 -1.30
N LYS A 16 13.77 -22.54 -1.17
CA LYS A 16 13.10 -21.86 -2.28
C LYS A 16 13.78 -20.54 -2.66
N ASN A 17 13.80 -20.24 -3.94
CA ASN A 17 14.32 -19.03 -4.53
C ASN A 17 13.15 -18.14 -4.92
N ILE A 18 12.99 -17.00 -4.24
CA ILE A 18 11.77 -16.19 -4.35
C ILE A 18 12.11 -14.89 -5.06
N LEU A 19 11.35 -14.52 -6.10
CA LEU A 19 11.36 -13.17 -6.65
C LEU A 19 10.35 -12.30 -5.90
N ILE A 20 10.78 -11.16 -5.36
CA ILE A 20 9.90 -10.18 -4.72
C ILE A 20 10.01 -8.84 -5.45
N THR A 21 8.87 -8.32 -5.91
CA THR A 21 8.76 -6.94 -6.42
C THR A 21 8.21 -6.01 -5.34
N GLY A 22 8.45 -4.71 -5.45
CA GLY A 22 7.86 -3.73 -4.52
C GLY A 22 8.54 -3.64 -3.16
N CYS A 23 9.71 -4.26 -2.96
CA CYS A 23 10.48 -4.19 -1.70
C CYS A 23 10.97 -2.79 -1.30
N THR A 24 10.88 -1.79 -2.19
CA THR A 24 11.16 -0.39 -1.83
C THR A 24 10.01 0.24 -1.04
N GLY A 25 8.80 -0.34 -1.10
CA GLY A 25 7.62 0.13 -0.40
C GLY A 25 7.47 -0.45 1.01
N PHE A 26 6.54 0.14 1.75
CA PHE A 26 6.22 -0.19 3.15
C PHE A 26 5.99 -1.68 3.39
N LEU A 27 4.99 -2.28 2.73
CA LEU A 27 4.65 -3.70 2.92
C LEU A 27 5.78 -4.64 2.48
N GLY A 28 6.46 -4.32 1.38
CA GLY A 28 7.56 -5.14 0.87
C GLY A 28 8.73 -5.22 1.85
N LYS A 29 9.01 -4.15 2.60
CA LYS A 29 10.03 -4.16 3.66
C LYS A 29 9.62 -5.01 4.86
N VAL A 30 8.35 -4.95 5.28
CA VAL A 30 7.82 -5.81 6.36
C VAL A 30 7.89 -7.27 5.95
N LEU A 31 7.49 -7.61 4.72
CA LEU A 31 7.59 -8.96 4.19
C LEU A 31 9.04 -9.45 4.14
N LEU A 32 9.96 -8.62 3.63
CA LEU A 32 11.38 -8.97 3.56
C LEU A 32 11.97 -9.22 4.95
N GLU A 33 11.71 -8.34 5.91
CA GLU A 33 12.14 -8.55 7.30
C GLU A 33 11.57 -9.87 7.85
N LYS A 34 10.27 -10.12 7.67
CA LYS A 34 9.60 -11.32 8.18
C LYS A 34 10.20 -12.60 7.59
N ILE A 35 10.55 -12.62 6.31
CA ILE A 35 11.23 -13.77 5.69
C ILE A 35 12.62 -13.97 6.30
N ILE A 36 13.41 -12.91 6.46
CA ILE A 36 14.76 -12.98 7.04
C ILE A 36 14.70 -13.51 8.48
N SER A 37 13.79 -12.99 9.29
CA SER A 37 13.67 -13.35 10.71
C SER A 37 13.07 -14.73 10.94
N SER A 38 12.09 -15.14 10.12
CA SER A 38 11.27 -16.32 10.39
C SER A 38 11.62 -17.53 9.51
N ILE A 39 12.23 -17.32 8.34
CA ILE A 39 12.57 -18.35 7.33
C ILE A 39 14.06 -18.26 6.94
N PRO A 40 15.00 -18.40 7.90
CA PRO A 40 16.43 -18.19 7.63
C PRO A 40 17.03 -19.20 6.64
N LYS A 41 16.34 -20.33 6.39
CA LYS A 41 16.73 -21.41 5.47
C LYS A 41 16.15 -21.25 4.04
N VAL A 42 15.52 -20.12 3.71
CA VAL A 42 15.19 -19.76 2.31
C VAL A 42 16.43 -19.86 1.42
N GLY A 43 16.28 -20.27 0.16
CA GLY A 43 17.37 -20.44 -0.80
C GLY A 43 17.97 -19.08 -1.18
N SER A 44 17.16 -18.24 -1.82
CA SER A 44 17.51 -16.86 -2.15
C SER A 44 16.28 -15.97 -2.23
N ILE A 45 16.47 -14.66 -2.04
CA ILE A 45 15.47 -13.63 -2.24
C ILE A 45 16.00 -12.68 -3.33
N ASN A 46 15.40 -12.77 -4.49
CA ASN A 46 15.69 -11.98 -5.67
C ASN A 46 14.77 -10.76 -5.63
N ILE A 47 15.33 -9.56 -5.57
CA ILE A 47 14.59 -8.32 -5.35
C ILE A 47 14.69 -7.46 -6.61
N LEU A 48 13.57 -7.28 -7.29
CA LEU A 48 13.50 -6.38 -8.44
C LEU A 48 13.37 -4.93 -7.97
N ILE A 49 14.35 -4.10 -8.32
CA ILE A 49 14.39 -2.69 -7.95
C ILE A 49 14.49 -1.83 -9.21
N ARG A 50 13.52 -0.92 -9.32
CA ARG A 50 13.52 0.11 -10.34
C ARG A 50 14.75 1.00 -10.26
N GLY A 51 15.44 1.13 -11.37
CA GLY A 51 16.51 2.12 -11.57
C GLY A 51 16.04 3.55 -11.28
N SER A 52 16.95 4.42 -10.87
CA SER A 52 16.64 5.80 -10.53
C SER A 52 17.86 6.65 -10.82
N SER A 53 17.67 7.88 -11.32
CA SER A 53 18.76 8.82 -11.55
C SER A 53 19.48 9.25 -10.27
N ALA A 54 18.90 8.98 -9.10
CA ALA A 54 19.50 9.26 -7.80
C ALA A 54 20.58 8.23 -7.39
N TYR A 55 20.62 7.07 -8.02
CA TYR A 55 21.51 5.95 -7.68
C TYR A 55 22.15 5.39 -8.95
N LYS A 56 23.35 4.81 -8.83
CA LYS A 56 24.06 4.15 -9.93
C LYS A 56 23.26 2.97 -10.49
N ASP A 57 22.70 2.17 -9.60
CA ASP A 57 21.95 0.96 -9.92
C ASP A 57 20.97 0.61 -8.79
N GLY A 58 20.24 -0.50 -8.97
CA GLY A 58 19.31 -1.01 -7.96
C GLY A 58 19.99 -1.48 -6.68
N ARG A 59 21.26 -1.91 -6.74
CA ARG A 59 22.00 -2.39 -5.56
C ARG A 59 22.36 -1.24 -4.64
N GLU A 60 22.86 -0.13 -5.17
CA GLU A 60 23.10 1.07 -4.36
C GLU A 60 21.79 1.57 -3.74
N ARG A 61 20.69 1.58 -4.51
CA ARG A 61 19.38 1.95 -3.99
C ARG A 61 18.90 1.01 -2.88
N PHE A 62 19.10 -0.30 -3.03
CA PHE A 62 18.76 -1.29 -2.00
C PHE A 62 19.50 -1.01 -0.69
N GLU A 63 20.82 -0.82 -0.77
CA GLU A 63 21.65 -0.56 0.39
C GLU A 63 21.27 0.75 1.08
N GLN A 64 20.99 1.82 0.31
CA GLN A 64 20.71 3.13 0.89
C GLN A 64 19.26 3.37 1.31
N GLU A 65 18.26 2.73 0.69
CA GLU A 65 16.83 2.96 0.99
C GLU A 65 16.14 1.81 1.74
N ILE A 66 16.63 0.57 1.57
CA ILE A 66 15.99 -0.62 2.14
C ILE A 66 16.78 -1.10 3.35
N LEU A 67 18.05 -1.49 3.20
CA LEU A 67 18.81 -2.05 4.32
C LEU A 67 19.00 -1.08 5.48
N THR A 68 19.07 0.23 5.22
CA THR A 68 19.14 1.28 6.25
C THR A 68 17.82 1.55 6.96
N SER A 69 16.71 0.94 6.52
CA SER A 69 15.42 1.11 7.15
C SER A 69 15.41 0.55 8.57
N SER A 70 14.72 1.24 9.48
CA SER A 70 14.61 0.87 10.90
C SER A 70 13.82 -0.41 11.15
N ILE A 71 13.09 -0.91 10.15
CA ILE A 71 12.43 -2.23 10.23
C ILE A 71 13.44 -3.34 10.56
N PHE A 72 14.67 -3.22 10.06
CA PHE A 72 15.74 -4.21 10.23
C PHE A 72 16.59 -3.95 11.50
N ASP A 73 16.25 -2.95 12.33
CA ASP A 73 17.02 -2.64 13.54
C ASP A 73 17.04 -3.83 14.51
N SER A 74 15.91 -4.52 14.68
CA SER A 74 15.82 -5.70 15.56
C SER A 74 16.75 -6.83 15.12
N LEU A 75 16.91 -7.03 13.81
CA LEU A 75 17.82 -8.03 13.25
C LEU A 75 19.28 -7.65 13.49
N ARG A 76 19.64 -6.38 13.27
CA ARG A 76 20.98 -5.85 13.55
C ARG A 76 21.35 -5.93 15.03
N GLU A 77 20.43 -5.57 15.91
CA GLU A 77 20.62 -5.59 17.35
C GLU A 77 20.74 -7.02 17.88
N LYS A 78 20.02 -7.98 17.29
CA LYS A 78 20.06 -9.39 17.69
C LYS A 78 21.37 -10.07 17.29
N ASP A 79 21.76 -9.96 16.02
CA ASP A 79 23.01 -10.53 15.50
C ASP A 79 23.39 -9.87 14.17
N LEU A 80 24.24 -8.85 14.24
CA LEU A 80 24.68 -8.09 13.07
C LEU A 80 25.43 -8.96 12.05
N ALA A 81 26.32 -9.85 12.52
CA ALA A 81 27.13 -10.69 11.64
C ALA A 81 26.26 -11.68 10.87
N ALA A 82 25.29 -12.31 11.54
CA ALA A 82 24.34 -13.21 10.87
C ALA A 82 23.45 -12.45 9.87
N PHE A 83 22.99 -11.25 10.21
CA PHE A 83 22.20 -10.41 9.31
C PHE A 83 22.98 -10.00 8.06
N GLU A 84 24.22 -9.53 8.22
CA GLU A 84 25.11 -9.16 7.11
C GLU A 84 25.43 -10.38 6.23
N GLN A 85 25.72 -11.52 6.84
CA GLN A 85 25.95 -12.77 6.12
C GLN A 85 24.71 -13.20 5.31
N PHE A 86 23.51 -13.11 5.90
CA PHE A 86 22.27 -13.38 5.17
C PHE A 86 22.12 -12.44 3.98
N CYS A 87 22.33 -11.13 4.19
CA CYS A 87 22.23 -10.13 3.13
C CYS A 87 23.23 -10.38 2.00
N ALA A 88 24.45 -10.80 2.31
CA ALA A 88 25.49 -11.08 1.33
C ALA A 88 25.26 -12.37 0.54
N THR A 89 24.71 -13.40 1.19
CA THR A 89 24.60 -14.75 0.60
C THR A 89 23.24 -15.08 0.01
N LYS A 90 22.18 -14.41 0.45
CA LYS A 90 20.80 -14.76 0.08
C LYS A 90 20.02 -13.64 -0.59
N LEU A 91 20.48 -12.38 -0.54
CA LEU A 91 19.78 -11.27 -1.18
C LEU A 91 20.43 -10.90 -2.51
N ASN A 92 19.71 -11.17 -3.59
CA ASN A 92 20.13 -10.83 -4.95
C ASN A 92 19.34 -9.62 -5.43
N VAL A 93 20.00 -8.52 -5.78
CA VAL A 93 19.32 -7.31 -6.28
C VAL A 93 19.37 -7.27 -7.79
N ILE A 94 18.20 -7.14 -8.41
CA ILE A 94 18.04 -7.06 -9.86
C ILE A 94 17.61 -5.64 -10.20
N THR A 95 18.42 -4.94 -10.99
CA THR A 95 18.05 -3.61 -11.48
C THR A 95 17.15 -3.78 -12.70
N GLY A 96 15.88 -3.39 -12.59
CA GLY A 96 14.90 -3.52 -13.67
C GLY A 96 13.59 -2.83 -13.36
N GLU A 97 12.75 -2.64 -14.38
CA GLU A 97 11.47 -1.94 -14.31
C GLU A 97 10.34 -2.91 -14.69
N LEU A 98 9.47 -3.22 -13.73
CA LEU A 98 8.37 -4.17 -13.88
C LEU A 98 7.46 -3.86 -15.08
N THR A 99 7.30 -2.58 -15.41
CA THR A 99 6.46 -2.10 -16.51
C THR A 99 7.09 -2.17 -17.90
N GLU A 100 8.39 -2.45 -18.00
CA GLU A 100 9.08 -2.65 -19.29
C GLU A 100 9.08 -4.13 -19.68
N LYS A 101 9.14 -4.42 -20.98
CA LYS A 101 9.22 -5.80 -21.48
C LYS A 101 10.37 -6.54 -20.79
N ASN A 102 10.11 -7.76 -20.31
CA ASN A 102 11.08 -8.58 -19.58
C ASN A 102 11.72 -7.86 -18.38
N PHE A 103 10.97 -6.98 -17.72
CA PHE A 103 11.44 -6.08 -16.67
C PHE A 103 12.55 -5.11 -17.09
N GLY A 104 12.73 -4.86 -18.39
CA GLY A 104 13.86 -4.12 -18.92
C GLY A 104 15.19 -4.90 -18.93
N LEU A 105 15.13 -6.22 -18.68
CA LEU A 105 16.29 -7.11 -18.76
C LEU A 105 16.49 -7.61 -20.19
N GLY A 106 17.74 -7.96 -20.53
CA GLY A 106 18.01 -8.70 -21.77
C GLY A 106 17.42 -10.13 -21.72
N GLU A 107 17.10 -10.70 -22.88
CA GLU A 107 16.45 -12.02 -23.00
C GLU A 107 17.17 -13.14 -22.23
N SER A 108 18.51 -13.16 -22.29
CA SER A 108 19.35 -14.12 -21.57
C SER A 108 19.28 -13.93 -20.04
N GLN A 109 19.26 -12.69 -19.56
CA GLN A 109 19.13 -12.39 -18.13
C GLN A 109 17.74 -12.75 -17.61
N PHE A 110 16.69 -12.45 -18.38
CA PHE A 110 15.31 -12.81 -18.04
C PHE A 110 15.12 -14.33 -17.98
N SER A 111 15.66 -15.06 -18.96
CA SER A 111 15.62 -16.53 -18.97
C SER A 111 16.43 -17.13 -17.81
N THR A 112 17.59 -16.54 -17.50
CA THR A 112 18.40 -16.95 -16.32
C THR A 112 17.64 -16.73 -15.02
N LEU A 113 16.89 -15.63 -14.90
CA LEU A 113 16.04 -15.37 -13.75
C LEU A 113 14.92 -16.41 -13.65
N ALA A 114 14.20 -16.66 -14.74
CA ALA A 114 13.11 -17.63 -14.79
C ALA A 114 13.57 -19.03 -14.35
N ASN A 115 14.73 -19.48 -14.81
CA ASN A 115 15.28 -20.80 -14.47
C ASN A 115 15.82 -20.91 -13.03
N LYS A 116 15.90 -19.81 -12.28
CA LYS A 116 16.49 -19.78 -10.93
C LYS A 116 15.49 -19.56 -9.82
N ILE A 117 14.25 -19.20 -10.13
CA ILE A 117 13.24 -18.86 -9.12
C ILE A 117 12.16 -19.93 -9.05
N ASP A 118 11.70 -20.21 -7.85
CA ASP A 118 10.63 -21.16 -7.55
C ASP A 118 9.29 -20.46 -7.31
N LEU A 119 9.29 -19.14 -7.07
CA LEU A 119 8.11 -18.39 -6.68
C LEU A 119 8.22 -16.91 -7.07
N ILE A 120 7.12 -16.35 -7.57
CA ILE A 120 7.00 -14.91 -7.82
C ILE A 120 6.04 -14.28 -6.81
N VAL A 121 6.50 -13.29 -6.05
CA VAL A 121 5.67 -12.48 -5.14
C VAL A 121 5.63 -11.04 -5.66
N ASN A 122 4.51 -10.68 -6.27
CA ASN A 122 4.32 -9.33 -6.81
C ASN A 122 3.59 -8.43 -5.80
N SER A 123 4.33 -7.56 -5.12
CA SER A 123 3.79 -6.53 -4.22
C SER A 123 3.96 -5.11 -4.77
N ALA A 124 4.51 -4.94 -5.97
CA ALA A 124 4.60 -3.64 -6.62
C ALA A 124 3.22 -3.16 -7.06
N ALA A 125 2.91 -1.91 -6.71
CA ALA A 125 1.71 -1.21 -7.17
C ALA A 125 1.95 0.30 -7.06
N SER A 126 1.21 1.08 -7.85
CA SER A 126 0.96 2.47 -7.48
C SER A 126 -0.26 2.52 -6.58
N VAL A 127 -0.12 3.11 -5.39
CA VAL A 127 -1.20 3.30 -4.41
C VAL A 127 -1.74 4.73 -4.41
N ASN A 128 -1.47 5.49 -5.48
CA ASN A 128 -1.92 6.86 -5.62
C ASN A 128 -3.33 6.91 -6.24
N PHE A 129 -4.33 7.29 -5.45
CA PHE A 129 -5.73 7.38 -5.88
C PHE A 129 -5.98 8.44 -6.97
N ARG A 130 -5.05 9.38 -7.18
CA ARG A 130 -5.09 10.38 -8.25
C ARG A 130 -3.93 10.23 -9.23
N GLU A 131 -3.46 9.00 -9.45
CA GLU A 131 -2.52 8.70 -10.51
C GLU A 131 -3.21 8.86 -11.88
N ALA A 132 -2.48 9.40 -12.86
CA ALA A 132 -2.92 9.42 -14.25
C ALA A 132 -3.24 7.99 -14.72
N LEU A 133 -4.36 7.83 -15.45
CA LEU A 133 -4.87 6.51 -15.85
C LEU A 133 -3.82 5.67 -16.59
N ASP A 134 -3.03 6.27 -17.48
CA ASP A 134 -2.00 5.58 -18.24
C ASP A 134 -0.93 4.95 -17.34
N LYS A 135 -0.47 5.69 -16.32
CA LYS A 135 0.48 5.21 -15.31
C LYS A 135 -0.14 4.12 -14.44
N ALA A 136 -1.36 4.34 -13.95
CA ALA A 136 -2.08 3.38 -13.11
C ALA A 136 -2.31 2.06 -13.84
N LEU A 137 -2.77 2.12 -15.09
CA LEU A 137 -2.99 0.95 -15.95
C LEU A 137 -1.66 0.23 -16.24
N LYS A 138 -0.58 0.97 -16.52
CA LYS A 138 0.74 0.39 -16.78
C LYS A 138 1.26 -0.41 -15.58
N ILE A 139 1.22 0.17 -14.37
CA ILE A 139 1.82 -0.44 -13.16
C ILE A 139 0.93 -1.47 -12.47
N ASN A 140 -0.40 -1.34 -12.51
CA ASN A 140 -1.29 -2.24 -11.78
C ASN A 140 -1.90 -3.34 -12.64
N THR A 141 -1.89 -3.20 -13.97
CA THR A 141 -2.53 -4.12 -14.91
C THR A 141 -1.55 -4.65 -15.96
N LEU A 142 -1.00 -3.78 -16.81
CA LEU A 142 -0.24 -4.21 -17.99
C LEU A 142 1.09 -4.89 -17.65
N CYS A 143 1.76 -4.45 -16.58
CA CYS A 143 3.02 -5.04 -16.14
C CYS A 143 2.89 -6.52 -15.75
N LEU A 144 1.67 -6.98 -15.44
CA LEU A 144 1.41 -8.37 -15.06
C LEU A 144 1.60 -9.31 -16.25
N ASN A 145 1.55 -8.82 -17.49
CA ASN A 145 1.97 -9.62 -18.66
C ASN A 145 3.45 -10.04 -18.56
N ASN A 146 4.33 -9.20 -18.00
CA ASN A 146 5.72 -9.59 -17.78
C ASN A 146 5.86 -10.62 -16.65
N ILE A 147 4.96 -10.60 -15.66
CA ILE A 147 4.89 -11.63 -14.60
C ILE A 147 4.43 -12.98 -15.19
N VAL A 148 3.40 -12.95 -16.05
CA VAL A 148 2.91 -14.15 -16.75
C VAL A 148 4.01 -14.74 -17.63
N GLU A 149 4.68 -13.92 -18.45
CA GLU A 149 5.78 -14.36 -19.30
C GLU A 149 6.93 -14.98 -18.48
N LEU A 150 7.28 -14.38 -17.32
CA LEU A 150 8.31 -14.96 -16.45
C LEU A 150 7.88 -16.31 -15.89
N SER A 151 6.63 -16.42 -15.44
CA SER A 151 6.05 -17.66 -14.92
C SER A 151 6.09 -18.76 -15.97
N GLU A 152 5.64 -18.47 -17.20
CA GLU A 152 5.65 -19.42 -18.32
C GLU A 152 7.06 -19.82 -18.72
N ARG A 153 8.00 -18.87 -18.73
CA ARG A 153 9.40 -19.15 -19.08
C ARG A 153 10.08 -20.10 -18.10
N GLY A 154 9.74 -20.03 -16.81
CA GLY A 154 10.29 -20.89 -15.77
C GLY A 154 9.42 -22.10 -15.44
N ASP A 155 8.72 -22.65 -16.44
CA ASP A 155 7.87 -23.84 -16.29
C ASP A 155 6.71 -23.66 -15.29
N ASN A 156 5.91 -22.62 -15.53
CA ASN A 156 4.71 -22.27 -14.75
C ASN A 156 5.01 -21.95 -13.27
N ILE A 157 6.01 -21.09 -13.03
CA ILE A 157 6.38 -20.64 -11.69
C ILE A 157 5.14 -20.09 -10.96
N PRO A 158 4.83 -20.58 -9.75
CA PRO A 158 3.72 -20.07 -8.96
C PRO A 158 3.78 -18.56 -8.71
N VAL A 159 2.61 -17.93 -8.63
CA VAL A 159 2.49 -16.47 -8.45
C VAL A 159 1.66 -16.13 -7.22
N VAL A 160 2.19 -15.25 -6.37
CA VAL A 160 1.45 -14.57 -5.30
C VAL A 160 1.32 -13.09 -5.65
N GLN A 161 0.11 -12.63 -5.91
CA GLN A 161 -0.22 -11.25 -6.24
C GLN A 161 -0.80 -10.53 -5.03
N VAL A 162 -0.18 -9.43 -4.61
CA VAL A 162 -0.80 -8.52 -3.64
C VAL A 162 -1.78 -7.59 -4.37
N SER A 163 -3.03 -7.58 -3.94
CA SER A 163 -4.11 -6.75 -4.45
C SER A 163 -4.69 -5.85 -3.34
N THR A 164 -6.01 -5.70 -3.24
CA THR A 164 -6.67 -4.94 -2.17
C THR A 164 -8.12 -5.41 -1.99
N CYS A 165 -8.66 -5.34 -0.77
CA CYS A 165 -10.10 -5.56 -0.51
C CYS A 165 -10.98 -4.61 -1.32
N TYR A 166 -10.46 -3.45 -1.72
CA TYR A 166 -11.27 -2.42 -2.39
C TYR A 166 -11.49 -2.68 -3.89
N VAL A 167 -10.98 -3.79 -4.46
CA VAL A 167 -11.30 -4.21 -5.83
C VAL A 167 -12.79 -4.51 -6.04
N HIS A 168 -13.58 -4.57 -4.97
CA HIS A 168 -15.03 -4.72 -5.04
C HIS A 168 -15.79 -3.43 -5.42
N GLY A 169 -15.08 -2.31 -5.63
CA GLY A 169 -15.65 -1.10 -6.22
C GLY A 169 -16.78 -0.52 -5.37
N LEU A 170 -17.94 -0.25 -5.98
CA LEU A 170 -19.14 0.37 -5.40
C LEU A 170 -20.20 -0.65 -4.90
N ASN A 171 -19.84 -1.94 -4.81
CA ASN A 171 -20.71 -2.99 -4.23
C ASN A 171 -21.09 -2.65 -2.77
N LYS A 172 -21.93 -3.44 -2.08
CA LYS A 172 -22.29 -3.15 -0.68
C LYS A 172 -22.53 -4.43 0.12
N GLY A 173 -22.54 -4.31 1.44
CA GLY A 173 -22.84 -5.39 2.38
C GLY A 173 -21.63 -6.27 2.67
N ASP A 174 -21.89 -7.54 3.01
CA ASP A 174 -20.85 -8.51 3.31
C ASP A 174 -20.12 -8.96 2.02
N ILE A 175 -18.79 -8.90 2.07
CA ILE A 175 -17.89 -9.20 0.96
C ILE A 175 -16.93 -10.31 1.36
N TYR A 176 -17.04 -11.45 0.69
CA TYR A 176 -16.23 -12.64 0.93
C TYR A 176 -15.12 -12.79 -0.12
N GLU A 177 -14.23 -13.75 0.10
CA GLU A 177 -13.05 -14.05 -0.73
C GLU A 177 -13.41 -14.69 -2.07
N GLU A 178 -14.04 -13.91 -2.94
CA GLU A 178 -14.51 -14.31 -4.26
C GLU A 178 -14.38 -13.15 -5.27
N THR A 179 -14.54 -13.44 -6.56
CA THR A 179 -14.65 -12.42 -7.59
C THR A 179 -16.12 -12.05 -7.77
N LYS A 180 -16.49 -10.86 -7.29
CA LYS A 180 -17.84 -10.31 -7.48
C LYS A 180 -17.98 -9.58 -8.80
N ALA A 181 -19.23 -9.46 -9.26
CA ALA A 181 -19.51 -8.67 -10.44
C ALA A 181 -19.24 -7.17 -10.23
N PRO A 182 -18.77 -6.47 -11.28
CA PRO A 182 -18.73 -5.01 -11.30
C PRO A 182 -20.11 -4.44 -10.97
N PHE A 183 -20.13 -3.37 -10.18
CA PHE A 183 -21.39 -2.70 -9.82
C PHE A 183 -21.99 -1.94 -11.01
N GLY A 184 -21.15 -1.38 -11.88
CA GLY A 184 -21.55 -0.55 -13.00
C GLY A 184 -21.81 -1.36 -14.26
N GLN A 185 -21.11 -1.01 -15.34
CA GLN A 185 -21.26 -1.69 -16.62
C GLN A 185 -20.84 -3.17 -16.58
N LYS A 186 -21.53 -3.98 -17.39
CA LYS A 186 -21.20 -5.39 -17.58
C LYS A 186 -19.83 -5.52 -18.23
N MET A 187 -19.06 -6.48 -17.73
CA MET A 187 -17.75 -6.84 -18.29
C MET A 187 -17.86 -8.12 -19.12
N PRO A 188 -17.09 -8.25 -20.22
CA PRO A 188 -17.02 -9.47 -21.00
C PRO A 188 -16.60 -10.66 -20.15
N ARG A 189 -17.09 -11.85 -20.52
CA ARG A 189 -16.69 -13.12 -19.90
C ARG A 189 -16.36 -14.15 -20.97
N ASN A 190 -15.41 -15.03 -20.67
CA ASN A 190 -15.12 -16.20 -21.50
C ASN A 190 -16.10 -17.35 -21.19
N GLU A 191 -15.95 -18.47 -21.90
CA GLU A 191 -16.80 -19.67 -21.75
C GLU A 191 -16.72 -20.30 -20.34
N LYS A 192 -15.60 -20.12 -19.64
CA LYS A 192 -15.41 -20.54 -18.24
C LYS A 192 -16.03 -19.57 -17.24
N GLY A 193 -16.67 -18.50 -17.71
CA GLY A 193 -17.29 -17.47 -16.90
C GLY A 193 -16.30 -16.50 -16.25
N GLN A 194 -15.01 -16.55 -16.58
CA GLN A 194 -14.00 -15.60 -16.09
C GLN A 194 -14.14 -14.26 -16.81
N TYR A 195 -13.86 -13.17 -16.12
CA TYR A 195 -13.88 -11.84 -16.71
C TYR A 195 -12.69 -11.64 -17.65
N VAL A 196 -12.97 -11.17 -18.87
CA VAL A 196 -11.95 -10.85 -19.87
C VAL A 196 -11.84 -9.34 -19.98
N VAL A 197 -10.64 -8.82 -19.74
CA VAL A 197 -10.40 -7.37 -19.65
C VAL A 197 -9.69 -6.77 -20.86
N GLU A 198 -9.22 -7.59 -21.81
CA GLU A 198 -8.41 -7.12 -22.94
C GLU A 198 -9.11 -6.04 -23.76
N SER A 199 -10.38 -6.25 -24.15
CA SER A 199 -11.14 -5.27 -24.93
C SER A 199 -11.38 -3.95 -24.17
N VAL A 200 -11.49 -4.02 -22.84
CA VAL A 200 -11.64 -2.84 -21.98
C VAL A 200 -10.31 -2.10 -21.91
N ILE A 201 -9.21 -2.84 -21.73
CA ILE A 201 -7.85 -2.30 -21.73
C ILE A 201 -7.57 -1.57 -23.05
N ASP A 202 -7.92 -2.15 -24.19
CA ASP A 202 -7.70 -1.53 -25.51
C ASP A 202 -8.53 -0.26 -25.68
N LEU A 203 -9.80 -0.28 -25.28
CA LEU A 203 -10.63 0.93 -25.25
C LEU A 203 -10.00 2.03 -24.38
N LEU A 204 -9.45 1.69 -23.21
CA LEU A 204 -8.77 2.66 -22.34
C LEU A 204 -7.50 3.21 -23.00
N LYS A 205 -6.70 2.37 -23.67
CA LYS A 205 -5.52 2.81 -24.43
C LYS A 205 -5.91 3.80 -25.53
N ASP A 206 -6.98 3.54 -26.26
CA ASP A 206 -7.47 4.45 -27.31
C ASP A 206 -7.89 5.81 -26.73
N LYS A 207 -8.65 5.80 -25.63
CA LYS A 207 -9.04 7.04 -24.92
C LYS A 207 -7.81 7.82 -24.41
N ILE A 208 -6.82 7.13 -23.84
CA ILE A 208 -5.56 7.73 -23.39
C ILE A 208 -4.84 8.39 -24.58
N ASN A 209 -4.71 7.69 -25.70
CA ASN A 209 -4.04 8.20 -26.90
C ASN A 209 -4.75 9.43 -27.47
N ASN A 210 -6.08 9.43 -27.49
CA ASN A 210 -6.88 10.58 -27.95
C ASN A 210 -6.68 11.85 -27.10
N LEU A 211 -6.32 11.71 -25.81
CA LEU A 211 -6.01 12.86 -24.94
C LEU A 211 -4.57 13.39 -25.11
N ARG A 212 -3.65 12.61 -25.68
CA ARG A 212 -2.26 13.02 -25.87
C ARG A 212 -2.09 14.11 -26.93
N PHE A 213 -2.86 14.04 -28.01
CA PHE A 213 -2.78 15.00 -29.12
C PHE A 213 -3.26 16.43 -28.78
N PRO A 214 -4.38 16.64 -28.07
CA PRO A 214 -4.87 17.98 -27.77
C PRO A 214 -4.17 18.68 -26.58
N ALA A 215 -3.43 17.96 -25.74
CA ALA A 215 -2.84 18.53 -24.53
C ALA A 215 -1.68 19.49 -24.86
N LYS A 216 -1.72 20.71 -24.33
CA LYS A 216 -0.71 21.75 -24.64
C LYS A 216 0.58 21.57 -23.86
N ASN A 217 0.53 20.87 -22.72
CA ASN A 217 1.68 20.62 -21.86
C ASN A 217 1.49 19.35 -20.99
N PRO A 218 2.56 18.84 -20.36
CA PRO A 218 2.50 17.61 -19.55
C PRO A 218 1.59 17.68 -18.31
N GLU A 219 1.39 18.86 -17.72
CA GLU A 219 0.55 19.02 -16.53
C GLU A 219 -0.93 18.93 -16.89
N GLU A 220 -1.34 19.61 -17.97
CA GLU A 220 -2.69 19.52 -18.53
C GLU A 220 -3.02 18.08 -18.94
N LEU A 221 -2.10 17.39 -19.61
CA LEU A 221 -2.25 15.97 -19.95
C LEU A 221 -2.42 15.11 -18.70
N SER A 222 -1.57 15.30 -17.69
CA SER A 222 -1.66 14.53 -16.44
C SER A 222 -3.00 14.74 -15.76
N LYS A 223 -3.53 15.97 -15.74
CA LYS A 223 -4.85 16.26 -15.16
C LYS A 223 -5.97 15.58 -15.95
N ALA A 224 -5.97 15.71 -17.29
CA ALA A 224 -6.96 15.08 -18.15
C ALA A 224 -6.96 13.54 -18.00
N LEU A 225 -5.79 12.92 -17.86
CA LEU A 225 -5.66 11.48 -17.63
C LEU A 225 -6.12 11.04 -16.23
N VAL A 226 -5.99 11.90 -15.22
CA VAL A 226 -6.57 11.65 -13.89
C VAL A 226 -8.09 11.70 -13.97
N ASP A 227 -8.64 12.72 -14.62
CA ASP A 227 -10.08 12.91 -14.75
C ASP A 227 -10.71 11.76 -15.56
N LEU A 228 -10.07 11.34 -16.67
CA LEU A 228 -10.49 10.17 -17.45
C LEU A 228 -10.48 8.89 -16.61
N GLY A 229 -9.43 8.67 -15.80
CA GLY A 229 -9.35 7.48 -14.94
C GLY A 229 -10.49 7.41 -13.93
N ILE A 230 -10.85 8.54 -13.34
CA ILE A 230 -11.97 8.66 -12.39
C ILE A 230 -13.30 8.41 -13.11
N GLU A 231 -13.50 8.98 -14.31
CA GLU A 231 -14.71 8.78 -15.11
C GLU A 231 -14.91 7.30 -15.45
N GLU A 232 -13.87 6.65 -15.98
CA GLU A 232 -13.95 5.24 -16.39
C GLU A 232 -14.12 4.32 -15.18
N ALA A 233 -13.41 4.56 -14.08
CA ALA A 233 -13.61 3.81 -12.84
C ALA A 233 -15.08 3.88 -12.40
N ASN A 234 -15.65 5.08 -12.31
CA ASN A 234 -17.05 5.27 -11.91
C ASN A 234 -18.04 4.61 -12.87
N ARG A 235 -17.78 4.70 -14.18
CA ARG A 235 -18.59 4.07 -15.23
C ARG A 235 -18.70 2.56 -15.04
N TYR A 236 -17.61 1.90 -14.66
CA TYR A 236 -17.58 0.45 -14.41
C TYR A 236 -17.95 0.07 -12.97
N GLY A 237 -18.12 1.05 -12.09
CA GLY A 237 -18.59 0.85 -10.72
C GLY A 237 -17.47 0.75 -9.69
N TRP A 238 -16.37 1.47 -9.88
CA TRP A 238 -15.31 1.69 -8.91
C TRP A 238 -15.25 3.17 -8.50
N ASN A 239 -14.82 3.43 -7.28
CA ASN A 239 -14.75 4.79 -6.74
C ASN A 239 -13.48 5.55 -7.17
N ASP A 240 -12.43 4.83 -7.56
CA ASP A 240 -11.15 5.42 -7.95
C ASP A 240 -10.42 4.56 -8.99
N THR A 241 -9.47 5.19 -9.71
CA THR A 241 -8.65 4.55 -10.74
C THR A 241 -7.79 3.41 -10.19
N TYR A 242 -7.34 3.52 -8.94
CA TYR A 242 -6.46 2.53 -8.31
C TYR A 242 -7.17 1.18 -8.17
N THR A 243 -8.32 1.17 -7.50
CA THR A 243 -9.11 -0.04 -7.25
C THR A 243 -9.59 -0.68 -8.54
N PHE A 244 -9.96 0.15 -9.53
CA PHE A 244 -10.34 -0.32 -10.87
C PHE A 244 -9.19 -1.03 -11.59
N THR A 245 -8.00 -0.42 -11.64
CA THR A 245 -6.83 -1.01 -12.30
C THR A 245 -6.29 -2.24 -11.56
N LYS A 246 -6.40 -2.29 -10.21
CA LYS A 246 -6.10 -3.50 -9.43
C LYS A 246 -7.07 -4.63 -9.74
N TRP A 247 -8.36 -4.35 -9.86
CA TRP A 247 -9.34 -5.36 -10.26
C TRP A 247 -9.05 -5.91 -11.66
N MET A 248 -8.76 -5.03 -12.64
CA MET A 248 -8.39 -5.48 -13.99
C MET A 248 -7.12 -6.33 -13.98
N GLY A 249 -6.13 -5.97 -13.15
CA GLY A 249 -4.92 -6.77 -12.98
C GLY A 249 -5.19 -8.16 -12.40
N GLU A 250 -6.11 -8.28 -11.43
CA GLU A 250 -6.54 -9.60 -10.95
C GLU A 250 -7.19 -10.42 -12.07
N GLN A 251 -8.11 -9.85 -12.84
CA GLN A 251 -8.80 -10.60 -13.89
C GLN A 251 -7.83 -11.08 -14.97
N LEU A 252 -6.86 -10.23 -15.36
CA LEU A 252 -5.81 -10.60 -16.30
C LEU A 252 -4.98 -11.79 -15.79
N LEU A 253 -4.61 -11.83 -14.50
CA LEU A 253 -3.88 -12.97 -13.94
C LEU A 253 -4.74 -14.23 -13.83
N ILE A 254 -5.99 -14.10 -13.40
CA ILE A 254 -6.93 -15.24 -13.28
C ILE A 254 -7.14 -15.88 -14.65
N GLU A 255 -7.26 -15.08 -15.71
CA GLU A 255 -7.41 -15.57 -17.08
C GLU A 255 -6.11 -16.21 -17.60
N LYS A 256 -4.97 -15.52 -17.50
CA LYS A 256 -3.71 -15.96 -18.13
C LYS A 256 -2.96 -17.05 -17.35
N LEU A 257 -3.25 -17.19 -16.06
CA LEU A 257 -2.70 -18.25 -15.21
C LEU A 257 -3.75 -19.30 -14.85
N ASP A 258 -4.81 -19.42 -15.65
CA ASP A 258 -5.83 -20.45 -15.46
C ASP A 258 -5.21 -21.86 -15.48
N GLY A 259 -5.56 -22.68 -14.49
CA GLY A 259 -4.96 -24.01 -14.27
C GLY A 259 -3.52 -23.99 -13.74
N LYS A 260 -2.93 -22.82 -13.48
CA LYS A 260 -1.61 -22.67 -12.83
C LYS A 260 -1.78 -22.24 -11.38
N SER A 261 -0.70 -22.31 -10.60
CA SER A 261 -0.71 -21.91 -9.18
C SER A 261 -0.71 -20.39 -9.01
N LEU A 262 -1.86 -19.83 -8.59
CA LEU A 262 -2.02 -18.40 -8.33
C LEU A 262 -2.65 -18.17 -6.96
N ALA A 263 -2.07 -17.27 -6.16
CA ALA A 263 -2.72 -16.74 -4.96
C ALA A 263 -2.83 -15.21 -5.04
N ILE A 264 -4.01 -14.67 -4.74
CA ILE A 264 -4.27 -13.23 -4.68
C ILE A 264 -4.54 -12.87 -3.23
N VAL A 265 -3.72 -12.00 -2.65
CA VAL A 265 -3.87 -11.50 -1.28
C VAL A 265 -4.40 -10.07 -1.32
N ARG A 266 -5.59 -9.85 -0.77
CA ARG A 266 -6.31 -8.58 -0.74
C ARG A 266 -6.25 -7.97 0.66
N PRO A 267 -5.26 -7.12 0.99
CA PRO A 267 -5.28 -6.33 2.21
C PRO A 267 -6.32 -5.21 2.18
N SER A 268 -6.88 -4.87 3.35
CA SER A 268 -7.59 -3.61 3.59
C SER A 268 -6.61 -2.45 3.84
N ILE A 269 -6.99 -1.41 4.60
CA ILE A 269 -6.09 -0.26 4.84
C ILE A 269 -4.95 -0.70 5.73
N ILE A 270 -3.75 -0.80 5.16
CA ILE A 270 -2.56 -1.27 5.87
C ILE A 270 -2.02 -0.14 6.74
N GLU A 271 -2.01 -0.35 8.05
CA GLU A 271 -1.41 0.55 9.03
C GLU A 271 -0.21 -0.11 9.73
N SER A 272 0.32 0.54 10.77
CA SER A 272 1.51 0.09 11.49
C SER A 272 1.46 -1.37 11.92
N THR A 273 2.61 -2.00 12.14
CA THR A 273 2.70 -3.36 12.66
C THR A 273 2.04 -3.50 14.05
N LEU A 274 1.39 -4.64 14.29
CA LEU A 274 0.76 -4.98 15.57
C LEU A 274 1.79 -5.54 16.55
N LYS A 275 2.51 -6.59 16.15
CA LYS A 275 3.49 -7.32 16.95
C LYS A 275 4.91 -7.17 16.37
N GLY A 276 5.11 -7.57 15.12
CA GLY A 276 6.44 -7.83 14.56
C GLY A 276 6.80 -6.92 13.39
N PRO A 277 8.10 -6.63 13.14
CA PRO A 277 9.24 -6.91 14.02
C PRO A 277 9.29 -6.03 15.26
N VAL A 278 8.63 -4.87 15.24
CA VAL A 278 8.47 -3.98 16.39
C VAL A 278 7.05 -3.42 16.34
N PRO A 279 6.28 -3.38 17.43
CA PRO A 279 4.95 -2.79 17.44
C PRO A 279 4.95 -1.30 17.04
N GLY A 280 3.98 -0.90 16.23
CA GLY A 280 3.84 0.49 15.78
C GLY A 280 4.83 0.91 14.69
N TRP A 281 5.62 -0.01 14.12
CA TRP A 281 6.49 0.35 13.00
C TRP A 281 5.64 0.72 11.78
N ILE A 282 5.96 1.87 11.17
CA ILE A 282 5.25 2.39 10.00
C ILE A 282 6.21 3.21 9.13
N GLU A 283 6.04 3.12 7.81
CA GLU A 283 6.81 3.92 6.88
C GLU A 283 5.92 4.88 6.09
N GLY A 284 6.22 6.18 6.21
CA GLY A 284 5.46 7.25 5.56
C GLY A 284 4.12 7.51 6.23
N ILE A 285 3.32 8.39 5.61
CA ILE A 285 1.98 8.79 6.08
C ILE A 285 0.95 8.05 5.23
N LYS A 286 0.06 7.31 5.89
CA LYS A 286 -1.08 6.57 5.32
C LYS A 286 -2.36 7.39 5.38
N VAL A 287 -3.47 6.77 4.98
CA VAL A 287 -4.78 7.42 4.87
C VAL A 287 -5.27 7.89 6.24
N ALA A 288 -5.25 7.01 7.25
CA ALA A 288 -5.66 7.39 8.60
C ALA A 288 -4.70 8.44 9.21
N ASP A 289 -3.39 8.27 8.98
CA ASP A 289 -2.33 9.16 9.46
C ASP A 289 -2.51 10.61 9.00
N ALA A 290 -2.96 10.82 7.77
CA ALA A 290 -3.20 12.16 7.25
C ALA A 290 -4.28 12.90 8.06
N ILE A 291 -5.33 12.20 8.48
CA ILE A 291 -6.38 12.73 9.35
C ILE A 291 -5.83 12.98 10.76
N ILE A 292 -5.09 12.02 11.33
CA ILE A 292 -4.42 12.15 12.64
C ILE A 292 -3.50 13.38 12.65
N PHE A 293 -2.70 13.57 11.60
CA PHE A 293 -1.78 14.69 11.48
C PHE A 293 -2.50 16.03 11.36
N ALA A 294 -3.59 16.08 10.58
CA ALA A 294 -4.38 17.29 10.42
C ALA A 294 -5.06 17.69 11.74
N TYR A 295 -5.55 16.72 12.52
CA TYR A 295 -6.04 16.92 13.88
C TYR A 295 -4.92 17.36 14.85
N ALA A 296 -3.80 16.63 14.89
CA ALA A 296 -2.67 16.90 15.80
C ALA A 296 -2.07 18.29 15.58
N ARG A 297 -2.13 18.81 14.35
CA ARG A 297 -1.65 20.15 13.99
C ARG A 297 -2.71 21.24 14.13
N GLY A 298 -3.92 20.91 14.57
CA GLY A 298 -5.03 21.86 14.69
C GLY A 298 -5.41 22.50 13.36
N LYS A 299 -5.21 21.79 12.24
CA LYS A 299 -5.53 22.30 10.90
C LYS A 299 -7.02 22.20 10.58
N ILE A 300 -7.70 21.21 11.16
CA ILE A 300 -9.11 20.91 10.93
C ILE A 300 -9.80 20.60 12.25
N ALA A 301 -11.04 21.06 12.39
CA ALA A 301 -11.92 20.76 13.54
C ALA A 301 -12.95 19.66 13.20
N PHE A 302 -13.16 19.39 11.91
CA PHE A 302 -14.09 18.38 11.43
C PHE A 302 -13.63 17.81 10.09
N PHE A 303 -14.10 16.61 9.76
CA PHE A 303 -13.75 15.87 8.53
C PHE A 303 -14.94 15.03 8.06
N PRO A 304 -15.11 14.75 6.76
CA PRO A 304 -16.23 13.96 6.30
C PRO A 304 -15.99 12.47 6.53
N ALA A 305 -16.81 11.85 7.38
CA ALA A 305 -16.88 10.40 7.59
C ALA A 305 -18.20 10.04 8.27
N ASP A 306 -18.64 8.78 8.13
CA ASP A 306 -19.77 8.25 8.89
C ASP A 306 -19.30 7.84 10.29
N PRO A 307 -19.75 8.50 11.38
CA PRO A 307 -19.37 8.10 12.74
C PRO A 307 -19.86 6.70 13.14
N LYS A 308 -20.84 6.13 12.42
CA LYS A 308 -21.32 4.76 12.59
C LYS A 308 -20.64 3.77 11.63
N GLY A 309 -19.78 4.25 10.73
CA GLY A 309 -19.07 3.42 9.77
C GLY A 309 -17.92 2.62 10.39
N ILE A 310 -17.52 1.55 9.69
CA ILE A 310 -16.39 0.69 10.05
C ILE A 310 -15.22 0.99 9.11
N MET A 311 -14.12 1.51 9.64
CA MET A 311 -12.92 1.74 8.85
C MET A 311 -12.07 0.47 8.86
N ASP A 312 -12.05 -0.29 7.75
CA ASP A 312 -11.31 -1.55 7.72
C ASP A 312 -9.79 -1.31 7.66
N ILE A 313 -9.16 -1.46 8.83
CA ILE A 313 -7.72 -1.33 9.06
C ILE A 313 -7.14 -2.71 9.33
N ILE A 314 -5.96 -2.99 8.75
CA ILE A 314 -5.20 -4.20 9.02
C ILE A 314 -3.73 -3.86 9.31
N PRO A 315 -3.11 -4.45 10.36
CA PRO A 315 -1.68 -4.28 10.63
C PRO A 315 -0.79 -4.89 9.53
N ALA A 316 0.31 -4.22 9.19
CA ALA A 316 1.22 -4.65 8.11
C ALA A 316 1.85 -6.04 8.31
N ASP A 317 2.09 -6.44 9.54
CA ASP A 317 2.66 -7.75 9.88
C ASP A 317 1.66 -8.90 9.68
N LEU A 318 0.36 -8.67 9.94
CA LEU A 318 -0.68 -9.66 9.58
C LEU A 318 -0.80 -9.81 8.06
N VAL A 319 -0.62 -8.73 7.30
CA VAL A 319 -0.60 -8.80 5.82
C VAL A 319 0.63 -9.56 5.34
N ALA A 320 1.83 -9.29 5.91
CA ALA A 320 3.04 -10.02 5.57
C ALA A 320 2.90 -11.53 5.85
N ASN A 321 2.29 -11.88 6.99
CA ASN A 321 1.96 -13.28 7.31
C ASN A 321 0.99 -13.88 6.30
N SER A 322 -0.07 -13.16 5.92
CA SER A 322 -1.03 -13.61 4.91
C SER A 322 -0.37 -13.91 3.56
N ILE A 323 0.62 -13.10 3.16
CA ILE A 323 1.43 -13.34 1.98
C ILE A 323 2.26 -14.63 2.15
N ILE A 324 2.93 -14.82 3.28
CA ILE A 324 3.73 -16.02 3.54
C ILE A 324 2.89 -17.31 3.57
N LEU A 325 1.70 -17.27 4.15
CA LEU A 325 0.76 -18.40 4.09
C LEU A 325 0.35 -18.69 2.64
N SER A 326 0.11 -17.65 1.85
CA SER A 326 -0.22 -17.79 0.43
C SER A 326 0.95 -18.33 -0.40
N MET A 327 2.19 -17.91 -0.09
CA MET A 327 3.42 -18.47 -0.67
C MET A 327 3.55 -19.97 -0.38
N THR A 328 3.08 -20.42 0.78
CA THR A 328 3.07 -21.84 1.15
C THR A 328 1.96 -22.59 0.39
N LYS A 329 0.76 -22.01 0.32
CA LYS A 329 -0.41 -22.63 -0.32
C LYS A 329 -0.16 -23.00 -1.77
N VAL A 330 0.50 -22.14 -2.54
CA VAL A 330 0.75 -22.39 -3.97
C VAL A 330 1.63 -23.60 -4.26
N PHE A 331 2.35 -24.13 -3.26
CA PHE A 331 3.10 -25.38 -3.35
C PHE A 331 2.35 -26.57 -2.76
N VAL A 332 1.55 -26.35 -1.71
CA VAL A 332 0.77 -27.41 -1.05
C VAL A 332 -0.44 -27.83 -1.88
N SER A 333 -1.04 -26.89 -2.63
CA SER A 333 -2.16 -27.14 -3.53
C SER A 333 -1.89 -26.47 -4.88
N PRO A 334 -1.00 -27.06 -5.69
CA PRO A 334 -0.62 -26.48 -6.98
C PRO A 334 -1.76 -26.59 -8.00
N GLY A 335 -1.74 -25.72 -9.02
CA GLY A 335 -2.72 -25.70 -10.11
C GLY A 335 -4.05 -25.01 -9.78
N GLU A 336 -4.15 -24.39 -8.60
CA GLU A 336 -5.35 -23.68 -8.16
C GLU A 336 -5.16 -22.17 -8.11
N THR A 337 -6.25 -21.44 -8.38
CA THR A 337 -6.37 -20.01 -8.06
C THR A 337 -7.03 -19.81 -6.70
N ASN A 338 -6.31 -19.19 -5.77
CA ASN A 338 -6.76 -18.91 -4.43
C ASN A 338 -6.86 -17.40 -4.19
N ILE A 339 -7.91 -16.94 -3.51
CA ILE A 339 -8.12 -15.53 -3.18
C ILE A 339 -8.29 -15.42 -1.66
N TYR A 340 -7.51 -14.53 -1.04
CA TYR A 340 -7.50 -14.32 0.39
C TYR A 340 -7.67 -12.84 0.73
N GLN A 341 -8.45 -12.54 1.77
CA GLN A 341 -8.63 -11.17 2.27
C GLN A 341 -7.89 -11.03 3.61
N SER A 342 -7.05 -10.01 3.73
CA SER A 342 -6.39 -9.64 4.98
C SER A 342 -7.07 -8.37 5.50
N CYS A 343 -8.13 -8.56 6.28
CA CYS A 343 -9.03 -7.50 6.74
C CYS A 343 -9.48 -7.72 8.19
N SER A 344 -10.12 -6.70 8.78
CA SER A 344 -10.62 -6.77 10.16
C SER A 344 -12.12 -6.63 10.30
N SER A 345 -12.84 -6.03 9.34
CA SER A 345 -14.24 -5.63 9.57
C SER A 345 -15.20 -6.79 9.84
N GLY A 346 -15.00 -7.96 9.24
CA GLY A 346 -15.78 -9.17 9.49
C GLY A 346 -15.67 -9.65 10.94
N SER A 347 -14.44 -9.85 11.42
CA SER A 347 -14.15 -10.47 12.72
C SER A 347 -13.99 -9.50 13.89
N ASN A 348 -13.40 -8.32 13.67
CA ASN A 348 -13.10 -7.33 14.69
C ASN A 348 -13.24 -5.90 14.13
N PRO A 349 -14.46 -5.37 13.98
CA PRO A 349 -14.70 -4.11 13.31
C PRO A 349 -14.12 -2.89 14.03
N ALA A 350 -13.34 -2.09 13.32
CA ALA A 350 -12.82 -0.82 13.82
C ALA A 350 -13.86 0.30 13.59
N ASN A 351 -14.73 0.54 14.57
CA ASN A 351 -15.73 1.61 14.47
C ASN A 351 -15.05 2.98 14.45
N ILE A 352 -15.46 3.84 13.51
CA ILE A 352 -14.88 5.18 13.33
C ILE A 352 -14.99 6.03 14.61
N SER A 353 -16.10 5.91 15.35
CA SER A 353 -16.31 6.61 16.63
C SER A 353 -15.36 6.13 17.73
N ASP A 354 -15.09 4.83 17.82
CA ASP A 354 -14.17 4.25 18.80
C ASP A 354 -12.72 4.62 18.48
N LEU A 355 -12.32 4.56 17.21
CA LEU A 355 -11.01 4.98 16.74
C LEU A 355 -10.77 6.47 17.03
N LYS A 356 -11.76 7.33 16.75
CA LYS A 356 -11.70 8.76 17.10
C LYS A 356 -11.51 8.96 18.60
N THR A 357 -12.33 8.30 19.42
CA THR A 357 -12.29 8.46 20.88
C THR A 357 -10.94 8.04 21.43
N THR A 358 -10.44 6.89 20.98
CA THR A 358 -9.12 6.37 21.29
C THR A 358 -8.01 7.34 20.91
N MET A 359 -8.04 7.86 19.66
CA MET A 359 -7.07 8.84 19.17
C MET A 359 -7.07 10.13 20.01
N ILE A 360 -8.24 10.72 20.28
CA ILE A 360 -8.35 11.96 21.05
C ILE A 360 -7.88 11.76 22.50
N ASN A 361 -8.26 10.65 23.13
CA ASN A 361 -7.88 10.33 24.50
C ASN A 361 -6.35 10.19 24.63
N GLU A 362 -5.73 9.39 23.74
CA GLU A 362 -4.29 9.20 23.75
C GLU A 362 -3.55 10.50 23.44
N ALA A 363 -3.99 11.22 22.40
CA ALA A 363 -3.43 12.51 22.03
C ALA A 363 -3.46 13.49 23.21
N ARG A 364 -4.60 13.67 23.88
CA ARG A 364 -4.72 14.62 24.99
C ARG A 364 -3.94 14.20 26.24
N LYS A 365 -3.87 12.90 26.52
CA LYS A 365 -3.14 12.35 27.67
C LYS A 365 -1.63 12.43 27.47
N ASN A 366 -1.15 12.14 26.26
CA ASN A 366 0.26 11.88 25.99
C ASN A 366 0.90 12.83 24.97
N TYR A 367 0.25 13.91 24.49
CA TYR A 367 0.80 14.82 23.46
C TYR A 367 2.23 15.31 23.71
N ARG A 368 2.66 15.43 24.97
CA ARG A 368 4.02 15.84 25.33
C ARG A 368 5.09 14.79 24.97
N LYS A 369 4.72 13.50 24.93
CA LYS A 369 5.57 12.40 24.44
C LYS A 369 5.68 12.38 22.92
N TYR A 370 4.85 13.17 22.23
CA TYR A 370 4.74 13.21 20.77
C TYR A 370 5.08 14.61 20.22
N PRO A 371 6.28 15.15 20.51
CA PRO A 371 6.64 16.52 20.15
C PRO A 371 6.68 16.77 18.64
N LYS A 372 6.99 15.78 17.79
CA LYS A 372 6.97 15.96 16.33
C LYS A 372 5.55 16.03 15.80
N LEU A 373 4.61 15.24 16.33
CA LEU A 373 3.20 15.30 15.97
C LEU A 373 2.53 16.58 16.47
N PHE A 374 2.60 16.87 17.77
CA PHE A 374 1.78 17.92 18.41
C PHE A 374 2.53 19.25 18.63
N LYS A 375 3.85 19.29 18.43
CA LYS A 375 4.67 20.51 18.62
C LYS A 375 4.50 21.14 20.00
N GLY A 376 4.35 20.32 21.04
CA GLY A 376 4.13 20.77 22.42
C GLY A 376 2.78 21.44 22.67
N LYS A 377 1.88 21.49 21.68
CA LYS A 377 0.54 22.06 21.83
C LYS A 377 -0.45 20.98 22.26
N ARG A 378 -1.26 21.29 23.27
CA ARG A 378 -2.35 20.39 23.66
C ARG A 378 -3.40 20.37 22.55
N PRO A 379 -3.76 19.19 22.01
CA PRO A 379 -4.74 19.10 20.92
C PRO A 379 -6.16 19.40 21.42
N ALA A 380 -7.01 19.82 20.48
CA ALA A 380 -8.41 20.17 20.76
C ALA A 380 -9.17 18.99 21.39
N SER A 381 -10.10 19.27 22.30
CA SER A 381 -10.98 18.26 22.90
C SER A 381 -12.03 17.73 21.93
N SER A 382 -12.32 18.46 20.86
CA SER A 382 -13.33 18.11 19.86
C SER A 382 -12.71 17.97 18.47
N PHE A 383 -13.07 16.89 17.79
CA PHE A 383 -12.84 16.68 16.37
C PHE A 383 -14.04 15.93 15.81
N ASN A 384 -14.78 16.49 14.86
CA ASN A 384 -16.09 15.95 14.48
C ASN A 384 -16.08 15.30 13.10
N PHE A 385 -16.67 14.11 13.02
CA PHE A 385 -17.00 13.52 11.72
C PHE A 385 -18.39 13.98 11.30
N VAL A 386 -18.51 14.47 10.07
CA VAL A 386 -19.75 15.02 9.51
C VAL A 386 -20.07 14.33 8.18
N SER A 387 -21.29 14.50 7.69
CA SER A 387 -21.62 14.04 6.33
C SER A 387 -20.81 14.79 5.28
N LYS A 388 -20.62 14.17 4.11
CA LYS A 388 -19.93 14.81 2.99
C LYS A 388 -20.61 16.11 2.55
N SER A 389 -21.94 16.14 2.49
CA SER A 389 -22.69 17.34 2.13
C SER A 389 -22.50 18.49 3.11
N ILE A 390 -22.53 18.21 4.41
CA ILE A 390 -22.26 19.22 5.45
C ILE A 390 -20.84 19.75 5.33
N PHE A 391 -19.86 18.86 5.11
CA PHE A 391 -18.47 19.25 4.92
C PHE A 391 -18.31 20.17 3.70
N ASP A 392 -18.85 19.76 2.54
CA ASP A 392 -18.72 20.52 1.29
C ASP A 392 -19.39 21.89 1.38
N THR A 393 -20.59 21.97 1.99
CA THR A 393 -21.28 23.25 2.23
C THR A 393 -20.47 24.14 3.18
N ALA A 394 -19.95 23.60 4.27
CA ALA A 394 -19.12 24.36 5.21
C ALA A 394 -17.83 24.87 4.54
N MET A 395 -17.14 24.03 3.75
CA MET A 395 -15.94 24.44 3.02
C MET A 395 -16.22 25.57 2.03
N LYS A 396 -17.30 25.47 1.24
CA LYS A 396 -17.73 26.54 0.32
C LYS A 396 -18.03 27.85 1.05
N ALA A 397 -18.77 27.77 2.17
CA ALA A 397 -19.13 28.93 2.99
C ALA A 397 -17.92 29.62 3.62
N ILE A 398 -16.84 28.88 3.91
CA ILE A 398 -15.59 29.45 4.42
C ILE A 398 -14.72 30.02 3.28
N GLN A 399 -14.68 29.37 2.12
CA GLN A 399 -13.88 29.81 0.97
C GLN A 399 -14.38 31.12 0.36
N LEU A 400 -15.70 31.28 0.21
CA LEU A 400 -16.31 32.44 -0.45
C LEU A 400 -15.89 33.78 0.19
N PRO A 401 -16.04 34.00 1.50
CA PRO A 401 -15.60 35.24 2.15
C PRO A 401 -14.09 35.42 2.12
N LEU A 402 -13.30 34.34 2.27
CA LEU A 402 -11.84 34.42 2.29
C LEU A 402 -11.24 34.75 0.92
N GLY A 403 -11.85 34.26 -0.17
CA GLY A 403 -11.51 34.61 -1.54
C GLY A 403 -11.73 36.10 -1.79
N LEU A 404 -12.93 36.60 -1.48
CA LEU A 404 -13.28 38.01 -1.60
C LEU A 404 -12.36 38.92 -0.78
N LEU A 405 -12.05 38.54 0.47
CA LEU A 405 -11.12 39.29 1.32
C LEU A 405 -9.68 39.29 0.77
N ASN A 406 -9.25 38.22 0.11
CA ASN A 406 -7.93 38.17 -0.53
C ASN A 406 -7.87 39.05 -1.77
N ASP A 407 -8.91 39.03 -2.61
CA ASP A 407 -8.99 39.87 -3.79
C ASP A 407 -8.96 41.35 -3.39
N VAL A 408 -9.74 41.73 -2.37
CA VAL A 408 -9.73 43.09 -1.79
C VAL A 408 -8.38 43.47 -1.20
N ASN A 409 -7.71 42.56 -0.47
CA ASN A 409 -6.38 42.82 0.10
C ASN A 409 -5.30 42.95 -0.99
N SER A 410 -5.43 42.23 -2.10
CA SER A 410 -4.52 42.33 -3.26
C SER A 410 -4.67 43.67 -3.96
N ILE A 411 -5.90 44.16 -4.09
CA ILE A 411 -6.22 45.51 -4.62
C ILE A 411 -5.67 46.60 -3.68
N LEU A 412 -5.68 46.36 -2.38
CA LEU A 412 -5.20 47.31 -1.35
C LEU A 412 -3.71 47.18 -1.01
N GLY A 413 -2.95 46.31 -1.70
CA GLY A 413 -1.51 46.15 -1.48
C GLY A 413 -1.09 45.63 -0.10
N ARG A 414 -1.99 44.95 0.64
CA ARG A 414 -1.70 44.42 1.99
C ARG A 414 -1.29 42.94 1.92
N GLU A 415 -0.21 42.57 2.60
CA GLU A 415 0.19 41.16 2.74
C GLU A 415 -0.90 40.36 3.48
N SER A 416 -1.42 39.31 2.81
CA SER A 416 -2.52 38.51 3.33
C SER A 416 -2.08 37.54 4.44
N LYS A 417 -2.52 37.81 5.67
CA LYS A 417 -2.50 36.85 6.79
C LYS A 417 -3.43 35.64 6.59
N ASN A 418 -4.31 35.66 5.58
CA ASN A 418 -5.29 34.60 5.30
C ASN A 418 -4.69 33.38 4.57
N SER A 419 -3.44 33.46 4.13
CA SER A 419 -2.77 32.39 3.37
C SER A 419 -2.66 31.06 4.14
N VAL A 420 -2.55 31.07 5.47
CA VAL A 420 -2.46 29.85 6.29
C VAL A 420 -3.81 29.15 6.41
N MET A 421 -4.89 29.92 6.61
CA MET A 421 -6.24 29.36 6.72
C MET A 421 -6.70 28.77 5.39
N LEU A 422 -6.42 29.45 4.28
CA LEU A 422 -6.67 28.91 2.93
C LEU A 422 -5.87 27.64 2.65
N LYS A 423 -4.59 27.57 3.05
CA LYS A 423 -3.79 26.34 2.95
C LYS A 423 -4.38 25.20 3.79
N ASN A 424 -4.95 25.48 4.96
CA ASN A 424 -5.60 24.47 5.78
C ASN A 424 -6.90 23.96 5.14
N ILE A 425 -7.70 24.86 4.55
CA ILE A 425 -8.91 24.51 3.80
C ILE A 425 -8.56 23.66 2.58
N ASP A 426 -7.56 24.07 1.81
CA ASP A 426 -7.08 23.33 0.64
C ASP A 426 -6.55 21.94 1.03
N THR A 427 -5.82 21.84 2.16
CA THR A 427 -5.43 20.55 2.74
C THR A 427 -6.68 19.70 3.06
N ALA A 428 -7.69 20.27 3.72
CA ALA A 428 -8.90 19.55 4.10
C ALA A 428 -9.71 19.06 2.89
N LEU A 429 -9.85 19.90 1.86
CA LEU A 429 -10.52 19.57 0.60
C LEU A 429 -9.76 18.50 -0.18
N THR A 430 -8.44 18.59 -0.24
CA THR A 430 -7.60 17.57 -0.89
C THR A 430 -7.76 16.22 -0.22
N LEU A 431 -7.68 16.18 1.12
CA LEU A 431 -7.89 14.97 1.92
C LEU A 431 -9.30 14.41 1.75
N SER A 432 -10.34 15.26 1.80
CA SER A 432 -11.73 14.84 1.57
C SER A 432 -11.93 14.26 0.17
N THR A 433 -11.43 14.94 -0.85
CA THR A 433 -11.55 14.50 -2.25
C THR A 433 -10.89 13.14 -2.47
N THR A 434 -9.73 12.92 -1.84
CA THR A 434 -8.94 11.70 -2.03
C THR A 434 -9.46 10.55 -1.16
N PHE A 435 -9.94 10.82 0.05
CA PHE A 435 -10.18 9.77 1.06
C PHE A 435 -11.63 9.63 1.53
N SER A 436 -12.55 10.51 1.10
CA SER A 436 -13.95 10.46 1.60
C SER A 436 -14.63 9.12 1.32
N PHE A 437 -14.34 8.43 0.22
CA PHE A 437 -14.92 7.10 -0.05
C PHE A 437 -14.66 6.12 1.10
N TYR A 438 -13.43 6.09 1.60
CA TYR A 438 -13.00 5.24 2.72
C TYR A 438 -13.56 5.71 4.07
N GLY A 439 -14.06 6.95 4.15
CA GLY A 439 -14.78 7.49 5.31
C GLY A 439 -16.28 7.19 5.33
N PHE A 440 -16.87 6.70 4.23
CA PHE A 440 -18.26 6.24 4.15
C PHE A 440 -18.35 4.79 3.65
N PRO A 441 -17.69 3.85 4.33
CA PRO A 441 -17.60 2.47 3.89
C PRO A 441 -18.99 1.81 3.88
N LYS A 442 -19.27 1.06 2.81
CA LYS A 442 -20.52 0.32 2.63
C LYS A 442 -20.29 -1.20 2.60
N TYR A 443 -19.10 -1.63 2.99
CA TYR A 443 -18.66 -3.02 2.96
C TYR A 443 -18.34 -3.51 4.36
N ARG A 444 -18.49 -4.82 4.55
CA ARG A 444 -17.85 -5.58 5.60
C ARG A 444 -17.12 -6.74 4.95
N PHE A 445 -15.79 -6.70 4.99
CA PHE A 445 -14.93 -7.73 4.39
C PHE A 445 -14.76 -8.90 5.35
N HIS A 446 -14.84 -10.12 4.82
CA HIS A 446 -14.67 -11.36 5.57
C HIS A 446 -13.49 -12.17 5.01
N ASN A 447 -12.71 -12.76 5.91
CA ASN A 447 -11.45 -13.47 5.62
C ASN A 447 -11.50 -14.96 6.00
N GLY A 448 -12.66 -15.60 5.89
CA GLY A 448 -12.85 -17.00 6.32
C GLY A 448 -11.92 -18.01 5.64
N LYS A 449 -11.60 -17.85 4.35
CA LYS A 449 -10.64 -18.70 3.63
C LYS A 449 -9.22 -18.48 4.12
N LEU A 450 -8.80 -17.24 4.39
CA LEU A 450 -7.48 -16.97 4.97
C LEU A 450 -7.33 -17.60 6.37
N LEU A 451 -8.37 -17.51 7.21
CA LEU A 451 -8.38 -18.15 8.53
C LEU A 451 -8.37 -19.69 8.42
N ALA A 452 -9.09 -20.24 7.45
CA ALA A 452 -9.07 -21.67 7.16
C ALA A 452 -7.68 -22.12 6.69
N LEU A 453 -7.02 -21.34 5.82
CA LEU A 453 -5.65 -21.61 5.38
C LEU A 453 -4.67 -21.59 6.56
N ALA A 454 -4.77 -20.58 7.43
CA ALA A 454 -3.93 -20.51 8.63
C ALA A 454 -4.11 -21.77 9.49
N LYS A 455 -5.35 -22.23 9.69
CA LYS A 455 -5.62 -23.49 10.40
C LYS A 455 -5.07 -24.72 9.67
N GLU A 456 -5.23 -24.81 8.36
CA GLU A 456 -4.69 -25.89 7.50
C GLU A 456 -3.18 -26.02 7.65
N LEU A 457 -2.46 -24.89 7.69
CA LEU A 457 -1.00 -24.83 7.81
C LEU A 457 -0.48 -24.90 9.26
N GLY A 458 -1.37 -25.03 10.25
CA GLY A 458 -1.00 -25.07 11.67
C GLY A 458 -0.62 -23.70 12.27
N GLU A 459 -1.01 -22.61 11.61
CA GLU A 459 -0.71 -21.21 11.96
C GLU A 459 -1.95 -20.47 12.54
N ALA A 460 -2.80 -21.20 13.26
CA ALA A 460 -3.91 -20.63 14.03
C ALA A 460 -3.53 -20.38 15.50
N GLY A 461 -4.20 -19.44 16.17
CA GLY A 461 -3.90 -19.06 17.55
C GLY A 461 -2.58 -18.32 17.70
N ASP A 462 -1.86 -18.48 18.83
CA ASP A 462 -0.57 -17.79 19.07
C ASP A 462 0.59 -18.46 18.29
N SER A 463 0.52 -18.36 16.96
CA SER A 463 1.52 -18.88 16.01
C SER A 463 2.39 -17.76 15.46
N GLU A 464 3.48 -18.14 14.78
CA GLU A 464 4.45 -17.17 14.27
C GLU A 464 3.98 -16.42 13.03
N PHE A 465 3.16 -17.08 12.19
CA PHE A 465 2.55 -16.50 10.99
C PHE A 465 1.05 -16.23 11.18
N TYR A 466 0.68 -15.76 12.38
CA TYR A 466 -0.70 -15.43 12.73
C TYR A 466 -1.32 -14.32 11.85
N VAL A 467 -2.61 -14.45 11.53
CA VAL A 467 -3.32 -13.55 10.58
C VAL A 467 -4.68 -13.05 11.09
N ASP A 468 -5.16 -13.50 12.25
CA ASP A 468 -6.51 -13.18 12.71
C ASP A 468 -6.59 -11.83 13.44
N ALA A 469 -7.34 -10.90 12.86
CA ALA A 469 -7.57 -9.56 13.38
C ALA A 469 -8.31 -9.52 14.74
N ALA A 470 -8.88 -10.64 15.21
CA ALA A 470 -9.55 -10.72 16.50
C ALA A 470 -8.67 -10.33 17.70
N GLU A 471 -7.35 -10.42 17.59
CA GLU A 471 -6.41 -10.02 18.66
C GLU A 471 -6.18 -8.50 18.75
N ILE A 472 -6.66 -7.72 17.77
CA ILE A 472 -6.42 -6.27 17.76
C ILE A 472 -7.24 -5.61 18.87
N ASN A 473 -6.56 -5.16 19.92
CA ASN A 473 -7.12 -4.21 20.86
C ASN A 473 -7.03 -2.80 20.24
N TRP A 474 -8.12 -2.28 19.67
CA TRP A 474 -8.12 -0.98 18.99
C TRP A 474 -7.64 0.19 19.86
N GLY A 475 -7.95 0.16 21.15
CA GLY A 475 -7.51 1.18 22.12
C GLY A 475 -5.98 1.25 22.24
N GLU A 476 -5.35 0.10 22.41
CA GLU A 476 -3.89 -0.02 22.50
C GLU A 476 -3.22 0.12 21.13
N TYR A 477 -3.71 -0.57 20.12
CA TYR A 477 -3.13 -0.58 18.78
C TYR A 477 -3.23 0.80 18.12
N PHE A 478 -4.43 1.31 17.89
CA PHE A 478 -4.63 2.55 17.12
C PHE A 478 -4.34 3.81 17.94
N GLY A 479 -4.64 3.77 19.24
CA GLY A 479 -4.32 4.87 20.15
C GLY A 479 -2.85 4.93 20.45
N LYS A 480 -2.38 4.02 21.31
CA LYS A 480 -1.05 4.09 21.90
C LYS A 480 0.05 3.72 20.89
N ASN A 481 -0.01 2.52 20.31
CA ASN A 481 1.09 1.98 19.51
C ASN A 481 1.25 2.72 18.18
N HIS A 482 0.16 2.94 17.48
CA HIS A 482 0.17 3.58 16.17
C HIS A 482 0.53 5.08 16.25
N ILE A 483 -0.03 5.86 17.20
CA ILE A 483 0.37 7.27 17.38
C ILE A 483 1.84 7.40 17.80
N ALA A 484 2.32 6.56 18.72
CA ALA A 484 3.74 6.51 19.07
C ALA A 484 4.61 6.11 17.87
N GLY A 485 4.13 5.20 17.04
CA GLY A 485 4.74 4.80 15.77
C GLY A 485 4.88 5.95 14.78
N LEU A 486 3.84 6.76 14.61
CA LEU A 486 3.87 7.94 13.74
C LEU A 486 4.89 8.98 14.21
N GLU A 487 4.95 9.22 15.52
CA GLU A 487 5.97 10.09 16.13
C GLU A 487 7.39 9.55 15.83
N LYS A 488 7.60 8.25 16.05
CA LYS A 488 8.95 7.65 15.98
C LYS A 488 9.44 7.47 14.55
N TYR A 489 8.60 6.91 13.67
CA TYR A 489 9.02 6.37 12.37
C TYR A 489 8.53 7.19 11.17
N ALA A 490 7.29 7.67 11.18
CA ALA A 490 6.73 8.38 10.01
C ALA A 490 7.27 9.80 9.86
N ILE A 491 7.51 10.50 10.98
CA ILE A 491 7.94 11.91 10.96
C ILE A 491 9.46 12.03 11.12
N LYS A 492 10.13 12.42 10.03
CA LYS A 492 11.57 12.69 10.03
C LYS A 492 11.90 13.94 10.85
N ASP A 493 13.00 13.86 11.60
CA ASP A 493 13.58 15.02 12.27
C ASP A 493 14.12 16.03 11.25
N LYS A 494 13.72 17.30 11.39
CA LYS A 494 14.20 18.37 10.51
C LYS A 494 15.73 18.48 10.50
N SER A 495 16.39 18.22 11.63
CA SER A 495 17.85 18.31 11.79
C SER A 495 18.62 17.29 10.93
N LYS A 496 18.15 16.04 10.82
CA LYS A 496 18.77 15.01 9.97
C LYS A 496 18.54 15.29 8.47
N SER A 497 17.43 15.92 8.09
CA SER A 497 17.15 16.26 6.69
C SER A 497 18.11 17.31 6.12
N THR A 498 18.57 18.25 6.96
CA THR A 498 19.51 19.30 6.57
C THR A 498 20.94 18.76 6.42
N ALA A 499 21.36 17.84 7.31
CA ALA A 499 22.66 17.19 7.23
C ALA A 499 22.79 16.32 5.96
N VAL A 500 21.77 15.51 5.63
CA VAL A 500 21.76 14.70 4.40
C VAL A 500 21.68 15.55 3.13
N LYS A 501 20.97 16.69 3.16
CA LYS A 501 20.96 17.65 2.04
C LYS A 501 22.32 18.36 1.88
N ALA A 502 22.97 18.73 2.97
CA ALA A 502 24.32 19.32 2.93
C ALA A 502 25.36 18.32 2.39
N GLN A 503 25.26 17.05 2.79
CA GLN A 503 26.14 15.98 2.31
C GLN A 503 25.92 15.70 0.80
N LYS A 504 24.66 15.70 0.33
CA LYS A 504 24.32 15.58 -1.10
C LYS A 504 24.73 16.81 -1.93
N ALA A 505 24.75 18.01 -1.33
CA ALA A 505 25.23 19.22 -1.98
C ALA A 505 26.76 19.23 -2.14
N ASN A 506 27.50 18.79 -1.10
CA ASN A 506 28.96 18.70 -1.14
C ASN A 506 29.46 17.67 -2.16
N VAL A 507 28.78 16.51 -2.30
CA VAL A 507 29.12 15.50 -3.32
C VAL A 507 28.79 15.97 -4.75
N LYS A 508 27.80 16.87 -4.92
CA LYS A 508 27.51 17.50 -6.22
C LYS A 508 28.51 18.60 -6.58
N GLN A 509 29.08 19.30 -5.61
CA GLN A 509 30.12 20.30 -5.85
C GLN A 509 31.47 19.66 -6.16
N SER A 510 31.85 18.57 -5.48
CA SER A 510 33.09 17.85 -5.78
C SER A 510 33.10 17.18 -7.16
N LYS A 511 31.94 16.70 -7.64
CA LYS A 511 31.80 16.17 -9.02
C LYS A 511 31.74 17.23 -10.13
N LYS A 512 31.60 18.51 -9.78
CA LYS A 512 31.66 19.63 -10.74
C LYS A 512 33.05 20.29 -10.80
N ALA A 513 33.91 19.98 -9.84
CA ALA A 513 35.27 20.51 -9.72
C ALA A 513 36.34 19.48 -10.11
N ALA A 514 35.94 18.31 -10.61
CA ALA A 514 36.79 17.22 -11.07
C ALA A 514 36.58 16.97 -12.56
#